data_AF-A0A7J3TNA7-F1
#
_entry.id   AF-A0A7J3TNA7-F1
#
_cell.length_a   1.000
_cell.length_b   1.000
_cell.length_c   1.000
_cell.angle_alpha   90.00
_cell.angle_beta   90.00
_cell.angle_gamma   90.00
#
_symmetry.space_group_name_H-M   'P 1'
#
loop_
_entity.id
_entity.type
_entity.pdbx_description
1 polymer ?
#
loop_
_entity_poly.entity_id
_entity_poly.type
_entity_poly.pdbx_seq_one_letter_code
_entity_poly.pdbx_strand_id
1 'polypeptide(L)'
;MKRDYQINIFNSVKDKNSLVVLPTGLGKTIIAIMMIAYKIKYGKILFLAPTKPLCEQHYATIKELTTIEGVFLVTGEKTKKEKREKIYQMAKVIVATPQTIENDLDVINLKEFSLAIFDEAHRAVGNYAYVAIAKACLEQGVQILGLTASPGSDFSRLKEVITNLGIENIEVRSEED
;
A
#
# COMPACT_ATOMS: atom_id res chain seq x y z
N MET A 1 14.95 20.91 -5.68
CA MET A 1 14.56 20.79 -4.26
C MET A 1 13.32 19.94 -4.04
N LYS A 2 12.07 20.32 -4.41
CA LYS A 2 10.87 19.49 -4.15
C LYS A 2 10.81 18.13 -4.88
N ARG A 3 11.49 17.95 -6.02
CA ARG A 3 11.51 16.67 -6.76
C ARG A 3 12.65 15.74 -6.31
N ASP A 4 13.75 16.30 -5.81
CA ASP A 4 14.95 15.54 -5.50
C ASP A 4 14.73 14.63 -4.28
N TYR A 5 14.03 15.11 -3.24
CA TYR A 5 13.76 14.29 -2.07
C TYR A 5 12.82 13.11 -2.37
N GLN A 6 11.80 13.31 -3.21
CA GLN A 6 10.87 12.23 -3.60
C GLN A 6 11.59 11.13 -4.40
N ILE A 7 12.49 11.54 -5.29
CA ILE A 7 13.37 10.63 -6.04
C ILE A 7 14.33 9.90 -5.09
N ASN A 8 14.88 10.58 -4.09
CA ASN A 8 15.77 9.97 -3.10
C ASN A 8 15.02 8.94 -2.26
N ILE A 9 13.82 9.27 -1.76
CA ILE A 9 12.97 8.33 -1.02
C ILE A 9 12.62 7.15 -1.91
N PHE A 10 12.17 7.38 -3.15
CA PHE A 10 11.89 6.31 -4.11
C PHE A 10 13.10 5.38 -4.30
N ASN A 11 14.29 5.91 -4.53
CA ASN A 11 15.49 5.10 -4.70
C ASN A 11 15.87 4.29 -3.45
N SER A 12 15.60 4.83 -2.26
CA SER A 12 15.81 4.15 -0.98
C SER A 12 14.83 2.99 -0.76
N VAL A 13 13.56 3.15 -1.17
CA VAL A 13 12.49 2.20 -0.85
C VAL A 13 12.17 1.21 -1.96
N LYS A 14 12.59 1.46 -3.21
CA LYS A 14 12.11 0.70 -4.39
C LYS A 14 12.40 -0.79 -4.37
N ASP A 15 13.40 -1.26 -3.60
CA ASP A 15 13.79 -2.67 -3.54
C ASP A 15 13.84 -3.22 -2.10
N LYS A 16 13.17 -2.56 -1.14
CA LYS A 16 13.11 -2.98 0.26
C LYS A 16 11.71 -2.81 0.84
N ASN A 17 11.36 -3.63 1.82
CA ASN A 17 10.17 -3.37 2.63
C ASN A 17 10.40 -2.11 3.45
N SER A 18 9.59 -1.08 3.22
CA SER A 18 9.90 0.25 3.72
C SER A 18 8.70 0.95 4.35
N LEU A 19 8.96 1.74 5.38
CA LEU A 19 8.00 2.67 5.98
C LEU A 19 8.41 4.11 5.65
N VAL A 20 7.53 4.82 4.95
CA VAL A 20 7.72 6.24 4.63
C VAL A 20 6.82 7.08 5.53
N VAL A 21 7.44 7.90 6.36
CA VAL A 21 6.80 8.84 7.28
C VAL A 21 6.99 10.25 6.74
N LEU A 22 5.91 10.83 6.20
CA LEU A 22 5.90 12.18 5.64
C LEU A 22 4.62 12.91 6.05
N PRO A 23 4.70 14.16 6.54
CA PRO A 23 3.52 15.01 6.75
C PRO A 23 2.53 15.05 5.57
N THR A 24 1.27 15.37 5.86
CA THR A 24 0.26 15.52 4.81
C THR A 24 0.62 16.68 3.89
N GLY A 25 0.38 16.53 2.59
CA GLY A 25 0.78 17.54 1.59
C GLY A 25 2.23 17.43 1.10
N LEU A 26 3.08 16.61 1.73
CA LEU A 26 4.47 16.37 1.31
C LEU A 26 4.66 15.17 0.36
N GLY A 27 3.63 14.83 -0.42
CA GLY A 27 3.82 13.98 -1.60
C GLY A 27 3.92 12.47 -1.37
N LYS A 28 3.37 11.93 -0.27
CA LYS A 28 3.18 10.46 -0.09
C LYS A 28 2.57 9.80 -1.33
N THR A 29 1.55 10.43 -1.89
CA THR A 29 0.87 9.98 -3.10
C THR A 29 1.81 9.87 -4.29
N ILE A 30 2.72 10.84 -4.49
CA ILE A 30 3.68 10.80 -5.60
C ILE A 30 4.66 9.64 -5.44
N ILE A 31 5.16 9.39 -4.22
CA ILE A 31 6.01 8.23 -3.94
C ILE A 31 5.27 6.93 -4.23
N ALA A 32 4.00 6.82 -3.84
CA ALA A 32 3.16 5.67 -4.16
C ALA A 32 3.03 5.46 -5.68
N ILE A 33 2.78 6.52 -6.45
CA ILE A 33 2.69 6.45 -7.92
C ILE A 33 4.02 6.02 -8.55
N MET A 34 5.15 6.55 -8.08
CA MET A 34 6.48 6.13 -8.56
C MET A 34 6.73 4.64 -8.29
N MET A 35 6.33 4.17 -7.12
CA MET A 35 6.44 2.75 -6.73
C MET A 35 5.53 1.85 -7.58
N ILE A 36 4.27 2.25 -7.81
CA ILE A 36 3.35 1.55 -8.71
C ILE A 36 3.97 1.45 -10.11
N ALA A 37 4.41 2.57 -10.69
CA ALA A 37 4.99 2.59 -12.04
C ALA A 37 6.25 1.71 -12.15
N TYR A 38 7.06 1.65 -11.10
CA TYR A 38 8.26 0.80 -11.06
C TYR A 38 7.93 -0.69 -10.90
N LYS A 39 6.97 -1.04 -10.03
CA LYS A 39 6.68 -2.44 -9.65
C LYS A 39 5.69 -3.15 -10.55
N ILE A 40 4.84 -2.41 -11.28
CA ILE A 40 3.80 -2.99 -12.14
C ILE A 40 4.35 -3.87 -13.27
N LYS A 41 5.60 -3.67 -13.67
CA LYS A 41 6.29 -4.50 -14.67
C LYS A 41 6.69 -5.89 -14.15
N TYR A 42 6.62 -6.13 -12.83
CA TYR A 42 6.98 -7.39 -12.18
C TYR A 42 5.78 -8.16 -11.63
N GLY A 43 4.59 -7.55 -11.59
CA GLY A 43 3.40 -8.15 -11.00
C GLY A 43 2.31 -7.12 -10.73
N LYS A 44 1.18 -7.59 -10.21
CA LYS A 44 0.03 -6.78 -9.80
C LYS A 44 0.38 -5.93 -8.59
N ILE A 45 -0.35 -4.84 -8.41
CA ILE A 45 -0.20 -3.95 -7.26
C ILE A 45 -1.46 -3.99 -6.40
N LEU A 46 -1.28 -4.14 -5.09
CA LEU A 46 -2.32 -3.98 -4.10
C LEU A 46 -2.12 -2.66 -3.38
N PHE A 47 -3.13 -1.79 -3.37
CA PHE A 47 -3.14 -0.53 -2.64
C PHE A 47 -4.25 -0.58 -1.59
N LEU A 48 -3.87 -0.54 -0.33
CA LEU A 48 -4.78 -0.60 0.80
C LEU A 48 -4.93 0.77 1.43
N ALA A 49 -6.18 1.18 1.67
CA ALA A 49 -6.49 2.37 2.45
C ALA A 49 -7.64 2.10 3.44
N PRO A 50 -7.65 2.75 4.62
CA PRO A 50 -8.47 2.30 5.73
C PRO A 50 -9.97 2.58 5.55
N THR A 51 -10.35 3.44 4.61
CA THR A 51 -11.76 3.82 4.38
C THR A 51 -12.12 3.79 2.89
N LYS A 52 -13.41 3.60 2.59
CA LYS A 52 -13.92 3.65 1.22
C LYS A 52 -13.64 4.99 0.53
N PRO A 53 -13.87 6.17 1.16
CA PRO A 53 -13.52 7.45 0.55
C PRO A 53 -12.03 7.58 0.21
N LEU A 54 -11.12 7.11 1.07
CA LEU A 54 -9.68 7.13 0.76
C LEU A 54 -9.35 6.22 -0.42
N CYS A 55 -9.97 5.03 -0.49
CA CYS A 55 -9.80 4.14 -1.64
C CYS A 55 -10.29 4.79 -2.94
N GLU A 56 -11.46 5.44 -2.91
CA GLU A 56 -12.01 6.17 -4.07
C GLU A 56 -11.08 7.30 -4.52
N GLN A 57 -10.50 8.05 -3.57
CA GLN A 57 -9.52 9.10 -3.84
C GLN A 57 -8.26 8.54 -4.49
N HIS A 58 -7.62 7.52 -3.89
CA HIS A 58 -6.41 6.91 -4.44
C HIS A 58 -6.66 6.28 -5.81
N TYR A 59 -7.80 5.62 -6.00
CA TYR A 59 -8.24 5.10 -7.30
C TYR A 59 -8.32 6.21 -8.37
N ALA A 60 -8.98 7.32 -8.05
CA ALA A 60 -9.10 8.46 -8.97
C ALA A 60 -7.72 9.05 -9.29
N THR A 61 -6.87 9.26 -8.28
CA THR A 61 -5.53 9.81 -8.46
C THR A 61 -4.62 8.90 -9.30
N ILE A 62 -4.66 7.58 -9.09
CA ILE A 62 -3.89 6.64 -9.92
C ILE A 62 -4.33 6.74 -11.39
N LYS A 63 -5.64 6.83 -11.65
CA LYS A 63 -6.16 6.97 -13.01
C LYS A 63 -5.87 8.33 -13.65
N GLU A 64 -5.80 9.38 -12.85
CA GLU A 64 -5.47 10.73 -13.31
C GLU A 64 -3.99 10.87 -13.65
N LEU A 65 -3.12 10.32 -12.80
CA LEU A 65 -1.67 10.53 -12.89
C LEU A 65 -0.94 9.43 -13.67
N THR A 66 -1.64 8.38 -14.11
CA THR A 66 -1.03 7.26 -14.85
C THR A 66 -1.90 6.84 -16.03
N THR A 67 -1.26 6.20 -17.01
CA THR A 67 -1.95 5.58 -18.16
C THR A 67 -2.20 4.08 -17.93
N ILE A 68 -2.23 3.64 -16.66
CA ILE A 68 -2.39 2.23 -16.32
C ILE A 68 -3.82 1.80 -16.60
N GLU A 69 -3.99 0.86 -17.51
CA GLU A 69 -5.25 0.14 -17.70
C GLU A 69 -5.39 -0.98 -16.65
N GLY A 70 -6.64 -1.34 -16.33
CA GLY A 70 -6.90 -2.41 -15.36
C GLY A 70 -6.70 -2.00 -13.89
N VAL A 71 -6.96 -0.74 -13.57
CA VAL A 71 -7.08 -0.26 -12.18
C VAL A 71 -8.51 -0.53 -11.71
N PHE A 72 -8.68 -1.23 -10.59
CA PHE A 72 -9.98 -1.57 -10.04
C PHE A 72 -10.11 -1.14 -8.58
N LEU A 73 -11.30 -0.67 -8.23
CA LEU A 73 -11.69 -0.34 -6.86
C LEU A 73 -12.51 -1.50 -6.26
N VAL A 74 -12.05 -2.04 -5.14
CA VAL A 74 -12.70 -3.16 -4.44
C VAL A 74 -12.94 -2.78 -2.98
N THR A 75 -14.13 -2.22 -2.70
CA THR A 75 -14.48 -1.74 -1.36
C THR A 75 -15.84 -2.28 -0.90
N GLY A 76 -15.92 -2.65 0.37
CA GLY A 76 -17.17 -3.06 1.03
C GLY A 76 -17.69 -4.43 0.57
N GLU A 77 -18.84 -4.83 1.13
CA GLU A 77 -19.37 -6.20 0.98
C GLU A 77 -20.36 -6.37 -0.19
N LYS A 78 -20.83 -5.27 -0.81
CA LYS A 78 -21.90 -5.31 -1.82
C LYS A 78 -21.48 -6.02 -3.11
N THR A 79 -20.20 -6.05 -3.44
CA THR A 79 -19.69 -6.80 -4.60
C THR A 79 -19.56 -8.26 -4.20
N LYS A 80 -20.38 -9.15 -4.79
CA LYS A 80 -20.33 -10.60 -4.52
C LYS A 80 -18.92 -11.18 -4.71
N LYS A 81 -18.57 -12.20 -3.93
CA LYS A 81 -17.24 -12.84 -3.90
C LYS A 81 -16.80 -13.31 -5.30
N GLU A 82 -17.70 -13.91 -6.08
CA GLU A 82 -17.41 -14.41 -7.43
C GLU A 82 -17.08 -13.29 -8.43
N LYS A 83 -17.62 -12.08 -8.21
CA LYS A 83 -17.26 -10.90 -9.01
C LYS A 83 -15.87 -10.39 -8.63
N ARG A 84 -15.50 -10.46 -7.35
CA ARG A 84 -14.18 -10.03 -6.87
C ARG A 84 -13.08 -10.94 -7.40
N GLU A 85 -13.30 -12.25 -7.45
CA GLU A 85 -12.34 -13.19 -8.06
C GLU A 85 -12.01 -12.83 -9.51
N LYS A 86 -13.03 -12.56 -10.34
CA LYS A 86 -12.82 -12.12 -11.73
C LYS A 86 -12.07 -10.80 -11.80
N ILE A 87 -12.38 -9.84 -10.93
CA ILE A 87 -11.65 -8.57 -10.82
C ILE A 87 -10.18 -8.83 -10.50
N TYR A 88 -9.89 -9.68 -9.51
CA TYR A 88 -8.52 -10.00 -9.11
C TYR A 88 -7.72 -10.64 -10.25
N GLN A 89 -8.34 -11.47 -11.08
CA GLN A 89 -7.70 -12.07 -12.25
C GLN A 89 -7.33 -11.03 -13.32
N MET A 90 -8.22 -10.08 -13.63
CA MET A 90 -8.01 -9.10 -14.71
C MET A 90 -7.26 -7.83 -14.29
N ALA A 91 -7.21 -7.51 -13.00
CA ALA A 91 -6.63 -6.28 -12.50
C ALA A 91 -5.10 -6.25 -12.63
N LYS A 92 -4.55 -5.09 -12.95
CA LYS A 92 -3.12 -4.78 -12.76
C LYS A 92 -2.88 -4.03 -11.45
N VAL A 93 -3.83 -3.20 -11.03
CA VAL A 93 -3.80 -2.48 -9.76
C VAL A 93 -5.16 -2.64 -9.09
N ILE A 94 -5.15 -3.03 -7.82
CA ILE A 94 -6.35 -3.12 -6.99
C ILE A 94 -6.21 -2.11 -5.87
N VAL A 95 -7.18 -1.21 -5.76
CA VAL A 95 -7.33 -0.30 -4.62
C VAL A 95 -8.46 -0.84 -3.75
N ALA A 96 -8.20 -1.13 -2.48
CA ALA A 96 -9.16 -1.84 -1.65
C ALA A 96 -9.12 -1.44 -0.16
N THR A 97 -10.26 -1.64 0.50
CA THR A 97 -10.32 -1.59 1.96
C THR A 97 -9.76 -2.87 2.55
N PRO A 98 -8.97 -2.82 3.64
CA PRO A 98 -8.30 -4.01 4.15
C PRO A 98 -9.23 -5.12 4.61
N GLN A 99 -10.39 -4.81 5.20
CA GLN A 99 -11.35 -5.85 5.59
C GLN A 99 -11.80 -6.72 4.41
N THR A 100 -11.94 -6.11 3.22
CA THR A 100 -12.33 -6.84 2.01
C THR A 100 -11.23 -7.80 1.57
N ILE A 101 -9.97 -7.38 1.65
CA ILE A 101 -8.83 -8.21 1.25
C ILE A 101 -8.55 -9.30 2.29
N GLU A 102 -8.66 -8.99 3.59
CA GLU A 102 -8.53 -10.00 4.66
C GLU A 102 -9.56 -11.13 4.49
N ASN A 103 -10.82 -10.78 4.20
CA ASN A 103 -11.88 -11.75 3.94
C ASN A 103 -11.69 -12.56 2.64
N ASP A 104 -10.82 -12.09 1.75
CA ASP A 104 -10.56 -12.68 0.44
C ASP A 104 -9.15 -13.26 0.31
N LEU A 105 -8.40 -13.44 1.41
CA LEU A 105 -7.06 -14.03 1.37
C LEU A 105 -7.05 -15.44 0.76
N ASP A 106 -8.19 -16.14 0.78
CA ASP A 106 -8.39 -17.44 0.13
C ASP A 106 -8.73 -17.34 -1.37
N VAL A 107 -9.08 -16.15 -1.86
CA VAL A 107 -9.46 -15.88 -3.26
C VAL A 107 -8.36 -15.17 -4.03
N ILE A 108 -7.72 -14.19 -3.39
CA ILE A 108 -6.71 -13.36 -4.04
C ILE A 108 -5.38 -14.12 -4.11
N ASN A 109 -4.89 -14.36 -5.32
CA ASN A 109 -3.59 -15.00 -5.52
C ASN A 109 -2.45 -14.00 -5.30
N LEU A 110 -2.02 -13.82 -4.05
CA LEU A 110 -0.96 -12.86 -3.69
C LEU A 110 0.39 -13.13 -4.37
N LYS A 111 0.65 -14.34 -4.88
CA LYS A 111 1.86 -14.66 -5.66
C LYS A 111 1.98 -13.87 -6.96
N GLU A 112 0.86 -13.35 -7.48
CA GLU A 112 0.85 -12.52 -8.69
C GLU A 112 1.18 -11.05 -8.41
N PHE A 113 1.33 -10.67 -7.15
CA PHE A 113 1.56 -9.29 -6.74
C PHE A 113 3.05 -9.04 -6.50
N SER A 114 3.53 -7.91 -6.99
CA SER A 114 4.91 -7.48 -6.78
C SER A 114 5.05 -6.42 -5.67
N LEU A 115 3.95 -5.76 -5.32
CA LEU A 115 3.92 -4.70 -4.32
C LEU A 115 2.55 -4.63 -3.61
N ALA A 116 2.60 -4.46 -2.30
CA ALA A 116 1.48 -4.07 -1.46
C ALA A 116 1.77 -2.73 -0.76
N ILE A 117 0.93 -1.74 -0.98
CA ILE A 117 1.01 -0.41 -0.35
C ILE A 117 -0.02 -0.32 0.76
N PHE A 118 0.42 0.04 1.96
CA PHE A 118 -0.42 0.20 3.15
C PHE A 118 -0.49 1.69 3.50
N ASP A 119 -1.58 2.36 3.10
CA ASP A 119 -1.86 3.73 3.52
C ASP A 119 -2.32 3.78 4.98
N GLU A 120 -1.94 4.82 5.70
CA GLU A 120 -2.07 4.91 7.15
C GLU A 120 -1.48 3.67 7.87
N ALA A 121 -0.24 3.33 7.51
CA ALA A 121 0.48 2.15 8.00
C ALA A 121 0.58 2.05 9.53
N HIS A 122 0.42 3.16 10.27
CA HIS A 122 0.33 3.14 11.73
C HIS A 122 -0.83 2.27 12.28
N ARG A 123 -1.78 1.88 11.43
CA ARG A 123 -2.87 0.95 11.75
C ARG A 123 -2.47 -0.52 11.75
N ALA A 124 -1.27 -0.87 11.27
CA ALA A 124 -0.78 -2.26 11.21
C ALA A 124 -0.36 -2.80 12.59
N VAL A 125 -1.27 -2.76 13.56
CA VAL A 125 -1.09 -3.15 14.96
C VAL A 125 -2.29 -3.96 15.45
N GLY A 126 -2.08 -4.77 16.48
CA GLY A 126 -3.08 -5.61 17.10
C GLY A 126 -3.76 -6.55 16.10
N ASN A 127 -5.09 -6.58 16.16
CA ASN A 127 -5.92 -7.44 15.29
C ASN A 127 -6.48 -6.68 14.08
N TYR A 128 -5.85 -5.56 13.68
CA TYR A 128 -6.31 -4.86 12.48
C TYR A 128 -5.96 -5.66 11.23
N ALA A 129 -6.85 -5.64 10.23
CA ALA A 129 -6.75 -6.41 9.00
C ALA A 129 -5.41 -6.28 8.25
N TYR A 130 -4.71 -5.15 8.38
CA TYR A 130 -3.36 -4.99 7.80
C TYR A 130 -2.37 -6.05 8.27
N VAL A 131 -2.46 -6.51 9.52
CA VAL A 131 -1.51 -7.48 10.08
C VAL A 131 -1.61 -8.83 9.35
N ALA A 132 -2.83 -9.33 9.15
CA ALA A 132 -3.07 -10.58 8.43
C ALA A 132 -2.64 -10.48 6.96
N ILE A 133 -2.97 -9.35 6.30
CA ILE A 133 -2.62 -9.13 4.89
C ILE A 133 -1.11 -9.02 4.71
N ALA A 134 -0.42 -8.26 5.57
CA ALA A 134 1.02 -8.09 5.51
C ALA A 134 1.75 -9.42 5.69
N LYS A 135 1.33 -10.23 6.67
CA LYS A 135 1.85 -11.59 6.84
C LYS A 135 1.71 -12.42 5.56
N ALA A 136 0.53 -12.45 4.96
CA ALA A 136 0.28 -13.20 3.73
C ALA A 136 1.12 -12.67 2.55
N CYS A 137 1.30 -11.35 2.43
CA CYS A 137 2.17 -10.74 1.44
C CYS A 137 3.64 -11.17 1.62
N LEU A 138 4.17 -11.11 2.85
CA LEU A 138 5.55 -11.49 3.18
C LEU A 138 5.81 -12.98 2.87
N GLU A 139 4.88 -13.87 3.20
CA GLU A 139 4.98 -15.30 2.88
C GLU A 139 5.05 -15.59 1.39
N GLN A 140 4.51 -14.71 0.54
CA GLN A 140 4.56 -14.81 -0.92
C GLN A 140 5.67 -13.95 -1.57
N GLY A 141 6.50 -13.28 -0.76
CA GLY A 141 7.57 -12.41 -1.28
C GLY A 141 7.07 -11.12 -1.93
N VAL A 142 5.85 -10.68 -1.62
CA VAL A 142 5.32 -9.39 -2.09
C VAL A 142 5.99 -8.27 -1.30
N GLN A 143 6.60 -7.31 -2.00
CA GLN A 143 7.23 -6.18 -1.33
C GLN A 143 6.18 -5.30 -0.65
N ILE A 144 6.50 -4.78 0.53
CA ILE A 144 5.62 -3.92 1.32
C ILE A 144 6.13 -2.47 1.33
N LEU A 145 5.21 -1.53 1.10
CA LEU A 145 5.43 -0.11 1.34
C LEU A 145 4.37 0.41 2.32
N GLY A 146 4.79 0.75 3.54
CA GLY A 146 3.95 1.49 4.48
C GLY A 146 4.06 3.00 4.22
N LEU A 147 2.92 3.68 4.17
CA LEU A 147 2.85 5.14 4.08
C LEU A 147 2.10 5.69 5.29
N THR A 148 2.64 6.71 5.95
CA THR A 148 1.90 7.40 7.01
C THR A 148 2.35 8.83 7.24
N ALA A 149 1.45 9.66 7.75
CA ALA A 149 1.78 11.01 8.21
C ALA A 149 2.43 11.04 9.59
N SER A 150 2.15 10.03 10.41
CA SER A 150 2.67 9.93 11.77
C SER A 150 2.85 8.46 12.13
N PRO A 151 4.00 8.07 12.70
CA PRO A 151 4.23 6.71 13.17
C PRO A 151 3.43 6.37 14.45
N GLY A 152 2.65 7.32 14.98
CA GLY A 152 2.09 7.26 16.33
C GLY A 152 3.11 7.79 17.36
N SER A 153 2.63 8.42 18.43
CA SER A 153 3.48 8.99 19.49
C SER A 153 4.11 7.95 20.42
N ASP A 154 3.95 6.66 20.12
CA ASP A 154 4.30 5.53 20.97
C ASP A 154 5.32 4.64 20.28
N PHE A 155 6.53 4.59 20.84
CA PHE A 155 7.63 3.79 20.32
C PHE A 155 7.31 2.28 20.28
N SER A 156 6.44 1.80 21.19
CA SER A 156 6.00 0.40 21.18
C SER A 156 5.14 0.09 19.96
N ARG A 157 4.23 1.01 19.61
CA ARG A 157 3.41 0.90 18.39
C ARG A 157 4.25 0.96 17.12
N LEU A 158 5.25 1.83 17.06
CA LEU A 158 6.13 1.88 15.89
C LEU A 158 6.89 0.56 15.70
N LYS A 159 7.41 -0.03 16.78
CA LYS A 159 8.04 -1.37 16.72
C LYS A 159 7.10 -2.45 16.23
N GLU A 160 5.85 -2.40 16.67
CA GLU A 160 4.82 -3.35 16.22
C GLU A 160 4.52 -3.20 14.73
N VAL A 161 4.37 -1.97 14.22
CA VAL A 161 4.20 -1.70 12.79
C VAL A 161 5.40 -2.21 11.98
N ILE A 162 6.62 -1.92 12.44
CA ILE A 162 7.88 -2.40 11.79
C ILE A 162 7.87 -3.92 11.70
N THR A 163 7.49 -4.59 12.78
CA THR A 163 7.47 -6.06 12.86
C THR A 163 6.39 -6.64 11.95
N ASN A 164 5.15 -6.16 12.05
CA ASN A 164 4.01 -6.70 11.31
C ASN A 164 4.12 -6.48 9.81
N LEU A 165 4.70 -5.36 9.37
CA LEU A 165 4.90 -5.05 7.96
C LEU A 165 6.26 -5.54 7.42
N GLY A 166 7.10 -6.17 8.25
CA GLY A 166 8.42 -6.65 7.85
C GLY A 166 9.33 -5.54 7.33
N ILE A 167 9.31 -4.38 7.98
CA ILE A 167 10.02 -3.17 7.53
C ILE A 167 11.53 -3.31 7.77
N GLU A 168 12.30 -3.08 6.71
CA GLU A 168 13.77 -3.13 6.71
C GLU A 168 14.39 -1.73 6.58
N ASN A 169 13.59 -0.76 6.13
CA ASN A 169 14.02 0.60 5.84
C ASN A 169 12.96 1.61 6.28
N ILE A 170 13.39 2.69 6.93
CA ILE A 170 12.48 3.75 7.38
C ILE A 170 12.98 5.08 6.83
N GLU A 171 12.12 5.76 6.08
CA GLU A 171 12.36 7.11 5.58
C GLU A 171 11.46 8.08 6.33
N VAL A 172 12.06 9.04 7.03
CA VAL A 172 11.33 10.09 7.77
C VAL A 172 11.73 11.45 7.21
N ARG A 173 10.77 12.33 6.95
CA ARG A 173 11.03 13.77 6.75
C ARG A 173 10.07 14.60 7.59
N SER A 174 10.56 15.74 8.05
CA SER A 174 9.80 16.78 8.71
C SER A 174 9.37 17.87 7.70
N GLU A 175 8.58 18.85 8.14
CA GLU A 175 8.25 20.03 7.30
C GLU A 175 9.45 20.96 7.08
N GLU A 176 10.53 20.77 7.85
CA GLU A 176 11.74 21.60 7.82
C GLU A 176 12.84 21.02 6.88
N ASP A 177 12.65 19.79 6.39
CA ASP A 177 13.55 19.10 5.44
C ASP A 177 13.17 19.38 3.96
#